data_AF-A0A930FEG1-F1
#
_entry.id   AF-A0A930FEG1-F1
#
_cell.length_a   1.000
_cell.length_b   1.000
_cell.length_c   1.000
_cell.angle_alpha   90.00
_cell.angle_beta   90.00
_cell.angle_gamma   90.00
#
_symmetry.space_group_name_H-M   'P 1'
#
loop_
_entity.id
_entity.type
_entity.pdbx_description
1 polymer ?
#
loop_
_entity_poly.entity_id
_entity_poly.type
_entity_poly.pdbx_seq_one_letter_code
_entity_poly.pdbx_strand_id
1 'polypeptide(L)'
;MTKKLAVVALLMFLIIATLIGSTLIKNDFLNPEKEPVVSTTEDKKEEEKKETPKPEVDPETDTRFSDTNSILLLVNKKHKLEETYVPSDLTTANVSTNGTEWTLRKEAAKAIEELFNAAKEDGIKLRLGNGFRSGSYQGQLYQASVDRIGETSTNKTTAKAGYSELQTGL
;
A
#
# COMPACT_ATOMS: atom_id res chain seq x y z
N MET A 1 -61.08 -22.75 -7.31
CA MET A 1 -59.78 -22.42 -6.66
C MET A 1 -59.64 -20.92 -6.60
N THR A 2 -59.69 -20.36 -5.40
CA THR A 2 -59.84 -18.92 -5.15
C THR A 2 -58.49 -18.21 -5.21
N LYS A 3 -58.47 -16.97 -5.70
CA LYS A 3 -57.27 -16.14 -5.92
C LYS A 3 -56.32 -16.05 -4.70
N LYS A 4 -56.81 -16.31 -3.48
CA LYS A 4 -56.00 -16.40 -2.25
C LYS A 4 -55.04 -17.60 -2.25
N LEU A 5 -55.41 -18.73 -2.85
CA LEU A 5 -54.55 -19.91 -2.96
C LEU A 5 -53.38 -19.69 -3.93
N ALA A 6 -53.60 -18.90 -4.99
CA ALA A 6 -52.57 -18.55 -5.96
C ALA A 6 -51.51 -17.58 -5.39
N VAL A 7 -51.92 -16.64 -4.53
CA VAL A 7 -51.00 -15.69 -3.88
C VAL A 7 -50.14 -16.38 -2.81
N VAL A 8 -50.71 -17.33 -2.06
CA VAL A 8 -49.95 -18.13 -1.08
C VAL A 8 -48.94 -19.06 -1.78
N ALA A 9 -49.32 -19.64 -2.91
CA ALA A 9 -48.40 -20.45 -3.72
C ALA A 9 -47.24 -19.62 -4.30
N LEU A 10 -47.49 -18.39 -4.75
CA LEU A 10 -46.45 -17.48 -5.28
C LEU A 10 -45.48 -17.00 -4.19
N LEU A 11 -45.97 -16.69 -2.99
CA LEU A 11 -45.13 -16.29 -1.86
C LEU A 11 -44.27 -17.43 -1.32
N MET A 12 -44.79 -18.66 -1.28
CA MET A 12 -43.98 -19.83 -0.92
C MET A 12 -42.91 -20.14 -1.99
N PHE A 13 -43.22 -19.91 -3.28
CA PHE A 13 -42.24 -20.06 -4.35
C PHE A 13 -41.09 -19.04 -4.25
N LEU A 14 -41.38 -17.79 -3.87
CA LEU A 14 -40.37 -16.75 -3.68
C LEU A 14 -39.46 -17.00 -2.45
N ILE A 15 -40.00 -17.54 -1.36
CA ILE A 15 -39.22 -17.88 -0.16
C ILE A 15 -38.33 -19.11 -0.43
N ILE A 16 -38.83 -20.11 -1.16
CA ILE A 16 -38.03 -21.27 -1.57
C ILE A 16 -36.93 -20.86 -2.56
N ALA A 17 -37.20 -19.93 -3.48
CA ALA A 17 -36.21 -19.41 -4.42
C ALA A 17 -35.07 -18.63 -3.74
N THR A 18 -35.33 -17.89 -2.65
CA THR A 18 -34.27 -17.18 -1.91
C THR A 18 -33.44 -18.10 -1.02
N LEU A 19 -34.05 -19.13 -0.42
CA LEU A 19 -33.33 -20.16 0.35
C LEU A 19 -32.42 -21.01 -0.55
N ILE A 20 -32.90 -21.45 -1.72
CA ILE A 20 -32.09 -22.19 -2.71
C ILE A 20 -31.01 -21.28 -3.34
N GLY A 21 -31.31 -19.99 -3.59
CA GLY A 21 -30.32 -19.03 -4.07
C GLY A 21 -29.17 -18.80 -3.10
N SER A 22 -29.43 -18.82 -1.79
CA SER A 22 -28.39 -18.62 -0.76
C SER A 22 -27.46 -19.84 -0.56
N THR A 23 -27.92 -21.05 -0.87
CA THR A 23 -27.11 -22.28 -0.82
C THR A 23 -26.37 -22.53 -2.13
N LEU A 24 -26.91 -22.10 -3.28
CA LEU A 24 -26.24 -22.26 -4.58
C LEU A 24 -25.08 -21.25 -4.79
N ILE A 25 -25.12 -20.06 -4.18
CA ILE A 25 -24.00 -19.09 -4.29
C ILE A 25 -22.79 -19.49 -3.41
N LYS A 26 -22.96 -20.34 -2.39
CA LYS A 26 -21.87 -20.73 -1.49
C LYS A 26 -21.02 -21.90 -1.99
N ASN A 27 -21.47 -22.66 -3.00
CA ASN A 27 -20.73 -23.83 -3.49
C ASN A 27 -19.85 -23.57 -4.72
N ASP A 28 -20.07 -22.47 -5.47
CA ASP A 28 -19.22 -22.13 -6.63
C ASP A 28 -17.89 -21.44 -6.25
N PHE A 29 -17.71 -21.03 -4.99
CA PHE A 29 -16.44 -20.47 -4.50
C PHE A 29 -15.42 -21.53 -4.05
N LEU A 30 -15.75 -22.83 -4.08
CA LEU A 30 -14.91 -23.91 -3.57
C LEU A 30 -14.60 -25.02 -4.59
N ASN A 31 -14.94 -24.85 -5.88
CA ASN A 31 -14.67 -25.87 -6.89
C ASN A 31 -13.90 -25.30 -8.10
N PRO A 32 -12.55 -25.32 -8.09
CA PRO A 32 -11.73 -24.85 -9.19
C PRO A 32 -11.48 -25.99 -10.19
N GLU A 33 -12.28 -26.08 -11.23
CA GLU A 33 -12.00 -26.81 -12.48
C GLU A 33 -12.75 -26.08 -13.60
N LYS A 34 -12.21 -25.67 -14.75
CA LYS A 34 -10.91 -25.81 -15.43
C LYS A 34 -10.77 -24.58 -16.33
N GLU A 35 -9.75 -23.77 -16.15
CA GLU A 35 -9.32 -22.83 -17.18
C GLU A 35 -8.64 -23.60 -18.33
N PRO A 36 -8.72 -23.12 -19.59
CA PRO A 36 -8.15 -23.82 -20.72
C PRO A 36 -6.63 -23.96 -20.56
N VAL A 37 -6.17 -25.22 -20.60
CA VAL A 37 -4.76 -25.60 -20.63
C VAL A 37 -4.13 -25.03 -21.89
N VAL A 38 -3.51 -23.85 -21.76
CA VAL A 38 -2.43 -23.46 -22.66
C VAL A 38 -1.27 -24.37 -22.30
N SER A 39 -1.03 -25.35 -23.18
CA SER A 39 0.15 -26.21 -23.18
C SER A 39 1.40 -25.34 -23.28
N THR A 40 1.90 -24.89 -22.14
CA THR A 40 3.24 -24.38 -22.00
C THR A 40 4.12 -25.61 -21.85
N THR A 41 4.85 -25.93 -22.92
CA THR A 41 6.07 -26.72 -22.84
C THR A 41 6.88 -26.22 -21.64
N GLU A 42 7.12 -27.08 -20.66
CA GLU A 42 8.12 -26.89 -19.61
C GLU A 42 9.49 -26.79 -20.28
N ASP A 43 9.82 -25.61 -20.79
CA ASP A 43 11.20 -25.19 -20.85
C ASP A 43 11.53 -24.67 -19.45
N LYS A 44 12.05 -25.57 -18.62
CA LYS A 44 12.62 -25.25 -17.31
C LYS A 44 13.86 -24.41 -17.57
N LYS A 45 13.65 -23.13 -17.90
CA LYS A 45 14.66 -22.10 -17.76
C LYS A 45 14.84 -21.93 -16.27
N GLU A 46 15.87 -22.61 -15.77
CA GLU A 46 16.47 -22.39 -14.48
C GLU A 46 16.70 -20.87 -14.36
N GLU A 47 15.79 -20.17 -13.67
CA GLU A 47 16.06 -18.80 -13.24
C GLU A 47 17.23 -18.93 -12.27
N GLU A 48 18.42 -18.71 -12.82
CA GLU A 48 19.64 -18.49 -12.08
C GLU A 48 19.31 -17.44 -11.02
N LYS A 49 19.26 -17.88 -9.76
CA LYS A 49 19.06 -17.04 -8.58
C LYS A 49 20.19 -16.03 -8.58
N LYS A 50 20.01 -14.90 -9.28
CA LYS A 50 20.95 -13.78 -9.26
C LYS A 50 21.10 -13.40 -7.80
N GLU A 51 22.28 -13.68 -7.24
CA GLU A 51 22.58 -13.24 -5.88
C GLU A 51 22.31 -11.74 -5.82
N THR A 52 21.52 -11.34 -4.82
CA THR A 52 21.34 -9.92 -4.54
C THR A 52 22.74 -9.38 -4.27
N PRO A 53 23.23 -8.39 -5.04
CA PRO A 53 24.57 -7.86 -4.81
C PRO A 53 24.64 -7.40 -3.36
N LYS A 54 25.63 -7.91 -2.64
CA LYS A 54 25.88 -7.48 -1.27
C LYS A 54 26.12 -5.97 -1.30
N PRO A 55 25.49 -5.18 -0.41
CA PRO A 55 25.76 -3.76 -0.32
C PRO A 55 27.27 -3.55 -0.17
N GLU A 56 27.85 -2.76 -1.07
CA GLU A 56 29.29 -2.45 -1.07
C GLU A 56 29.68 -1.55 0.10
N VAL A 57 28.70 -0.83 0.67
CA VAL A 57 28.87 0.12 1.76
C VAL A 57 28.08 -0.32 2.98
N ASP A 58 28.71 -0.26 4.16
CA ASP A 58 28.06 -0.47 5.45
C ASP A 58 27.37 0.83 5.90
N PRO A 59 26.03 0.86 6.00
CA PRO A 59 25.29 2.06 6.39
C PRO A 59 25.63 2.57 7.78
N GLU A 60 26.17 1.75 8.67
CA GLU A 60 26.57 2.16 10.03
C GLU A 60 27.85 3.01 10.02
N THR A 61 28.64 2.94 8.95
CA THR A 61 29.95 3.61 8.84
C THR A 61 29.96 4.81 7.89
N ASP A 62 28.96 4.91 7.02
CA ASP A 62 28.86 5.99 6.05
C ASP A 62 27.84 7.04 6.53
N THR A 63 28.35 8.24 6.82
CA THR A 63 27.56 9.33 7.39
C THR A 63 26.41 9.78 6.51
N ARG A 64 26.41 9.48 5.21
CA ARG A 64 25.30 9.79 4.29
C ARG A 64 24.00 9.08 4.69
N PHE A 65 24.08 7.97 5.42
CA PHE A 65 22.90 7.25 5.91
C PHE A 65 22.38 7.77 7.26
N SER A 66 23.14 8.63 7.96
CA SER A 66 22.74 9.21 9.25
C SER A 66 22.57 10.74 9.23
N ASP A 67 23.14 11.43 8.23
CA ASP A 67 22.98 12.87 8.06
C ASP A 67 21.56 13.20 7.62
N THR A 68 20.85 14.00 8.43
CA THR A 68 19.46 14.36 8.19
C THR A 68 19.24 15.22 6.93
N ASN A 69 20.29 15.87 6.41
CA ASN A 69 20.21 16.62 5.16
C ASN A 69 20.45 15.75 3.92
N SER A 70 20.96 14.52 4.09
CA SER A 70 21.27 13.60 3.00
C SER A 70 20.01 13.04 2.34
N ILE A 71 20.05 12.88 1.01
CA ILE A 71 19.02 12.11 0.27
C ILE A 71 19.14 10.59 0.51
N LEU A 72 20.26 10.14 1.09
CA LEU A 72 20.49 8.73 1.44
C LEU A 72 20.16 8.43 2.91
N LEU A 73 19.54 9.35 3.63
CA LEU A 73 19.16 9.17 5.04
C LEU A 73 18.39 7.86 5.23
N LEU A 74 18.90 6.98 6.10
CA LEU A 74 18.32 5.67 6.36
C LEU A 74 17.38 5.72 7.56
N VAL A 75 16.09 5.48 7.33
CA VAL A 75 15.10 5.36 8.40
C VAL A 75 14.37 4.02 8.26
N ASN A 76 14.52 3.15 9.26
CA ASN A 76 13.88 1.84 9.29
C ASN A 76 13.83 1.32 10.73
N LYS A 77 13.30 0.12 10.98
CA LYS A 77 13.15 -0.44 12.35
C LYS A 77 14.42 -0.47 13.23
N LYS A 78 15.62 -0.31 12.64
CA LYS A 78 16.90 -0.23 13.36
C LYS A 78 17.47 1.20 13.45
N HIS A 79 17.05 2.08 12.56
CA HIS A 79 17.57 3.45 12.42
C HIS A 79 16.43 4.43 12.69
N LYS A 80 16.41 4.95 13.92
CA LYS A 80 15.38 5.87 14.40
C LYS A 80 15.80 7.31 14.11
N LEU A 81 14.86 8.09 13.60
CA LEU A 81 14.93 9.54 13.55
C LEU A 81 14.34 10.15 14.82
N GLU A 82 14.83 11.32 15.23
CA GLU A 82 14.19 12.08 16.31
C GLU A 82 12.70 12.29 16.01
N GLU A 83 11.82 12.01 16.96
CA GLU A 83 10.37 12.03 16.73
C GLU A 83 9.84 13.43 16.38
N THR A 84 10.57 14.45 16.78
CA THR A 84 10.31 15.87 16.51
C THR A 84 11.00 16.38 15.25
N TYR A 85 11.80 15.56 14.57
CA TYR A 85 12.47 15.97 13.34
C TYR A 85 11.45 16.34 12.26
N VAL A 86 11.70 17.49 11.64
CA VAL A 86 11.00 18.02 10.47
C VAL A 86 12.07 18.56 9.52
N PRO A 87 12.09 18.16 8.24
CA PRO A 87 13.02 18.73 7.27
C PRO A 87 12.80 20.25 7.12
N SER A 88 13.89 21.02 7.06
CA SER A 88 13.81 22.49 6.95
C SER A 88 13.40 22.96 5.55
N ASP A 89 13.43 22.08 4.55
CA ASP A 89 13.24 22.36 3.13
C ASP A 89 11.99 21.72 2.55
N LEU A 90 10.96 21.47 3.37
CA LEU A 90 9.66 21.01 2.87
C LEU A 90 9.01 22.03 1.94
N THR A 91 8.42 21.54 0.85
CA THR A 91 7.65 22.31 -0.13
C THR A 91 6.55 21.44 -0.72
N THR A 92 5.50 22.06 -1.25
CA THR A 92 4.49 21.36 -2.06
C THR A 92 5.06 21.09 -3.46
N ALA A 93 4.81 19.91 -4.00
CA ALA A 93 5.10 19.59 -5.40
C ALA A 93 3.92 19.98 -6.29
N ASN A 94 4.18 20.55 -7.46
CA ASN A 94 3.17 20.95 -8.44
C ASN A 94 2.66 19.75 -9.25
N VAL A 95 2.03 18.80 -8.57
CA VAL A 95 1.52 17.56 -9.14
C VAL A 95 0.06 17.33 -8.75
N SER A 96 -0.66 16.50 -9.52
CA SER A 96 -2.03 16.15 -9.17
C SER A 96 -2.10 15.28 -7.91
N THR A 97 -3.05 15.57 -7.02
CA THR A 97 -3.29 14.79 -5.78
C THR A 97 -4.75 14.30 -5.69
N ASN A 98 -5.08 13.58 -4.63
CA ASN A 98 -6.44 13.14 -4.29
C ASN A 98 -7.25 14.19 -3.52
N GLY A 99 -6.91 15.48 -3.64
CA GLY A 99 -7.56 16.58 -2.91
C GLY A 99 -6.90 16.92 -1.58
N THR A 100 -5.84 16.19 -1.20
CA THR A 100 -4.95 16.56 -0.08
C THR A 100 -3.65 17.12 -0.65
N GLU A 101 -3.16 18.23 -0.10
CA GLU A 101 -1.82 18.73 -0.41
C GLU A 101 -0.77 17.99 0.41
N TRP A 102 0.29 17.57 -0.24
CA TRP A 102 1.41 16.86 0.37
C TRP A 102 2.67 17.70 0.24
N THR A 103 3.47 17.69 1.29
CA THR A 103 4.80 18.32 1.29
C THR A 103 5.87 17.26 1.15
N LEU A 104 6.94 17.59 0.45
CA LEU A 104 8.14 16.77 0.25
C LEU A 104 9.35 17.69 0.45
N ARG A 105 10.54 17.14 0.70
CA ARG A 105 11.78 17.93 0.58
C ARG A 105 11.88 18.47 -0.84
N LYS A 106 12.45 19.65 -1.02
CA LYS A 106 12.58 20.33 -2.33
C LYS A 106 13.13 19.43 -3.44
N GLU A 107 14.13 18.62 -3.13
CA GLU A 107 14.73 17.70 -4.10
C GLU A 107 13.74 16.62 -4.57
N ALA A 108 13.04 15.97 -3.64
CA ALA A 108 12.01 14.99 -3.94
C ALA A 108 10.80 15.62 -4.67
N ALA A 109 10.40 16.83 -4.29
CA ALA A 109 9.34 17.58 -4.96
C ALA A 109 9.67 17.84 -6.44
N LYS A 110 10.91 18.23 -6.74
CA LYS A 110 11.36 18.42 -8.12
C LYS A 110 11.38 17.10 -8.89
N ALA A 111 11.93 16.04 -8.30
CA ALA A 111 12.02 14.74 -8.95
C ALA A 111 10.64 14.14 -9.27
N ILE A 112 9.66 14.30 -8.37
CA ILE A 112 8.30 13.79 -8.61
C ILE A 112 7.56 14.60 -9.67
N GLU A 113 7.80 15.92 -9.77
CA GLU A 113 7.27 16.74 -10.86
C GLU A 113 7.79 16.27 -12.22
N GLU A 114 9.09 15.97 -12.33
CA GLU A 114 9.70 15.40 -13.54
C GLU A 114 9.08 14.04 -13.91
N LEU A 115 8.89 13.14 -12.92
CA LEU A 115 8.21 11.86 -13.12
C LEU A 115 6.77 12.05 -13.63
N PHE A 116 6.02 13.00 -13.07
CA PHE A 116 4.63 13.25 -13.47
C PHE A 116 4.54 13.84 -14.87
N ASN A 117 5.50 14.67 -15.27
CA ASN A 117 5.57 15.22 -16.62
C ASN A 117 5.86 14.12 -17.65
N ALA A 118 6.85 13.26 -17.39
CA ALA A 118 7.15 12.12 -18.25
C ALA A 118 5.94 11.15 -18.36
N ALA A 119 5.31 10.81 -17.24
CA ALA A 119 4.12 9.98 -17.25
C ALA A 119 2.97 10.59 -18.07
N LYS A 120 2.81 11.91 -18.03
CA LYS A 120 1.80 12.63 -18.83
C LYS A 120 2.09 12.53 -20.33
N GLU A 121 3.36 12.60 -20.75
CA GLU A 121 3.77 12.42 -22.14
C GLU A 121 3.43 11.01 -22.64
N ASP A 122 3.53 10.01 -21.77
CA ASP A 122 3.12 8.62 -22.03
C ASP A 122 1.59 8.38 -21.91
N GLY A 123 0.80 9.43 -21.66
CA GLY A 123 -0.65 9.31 -21.46
C GLY A 123 -1.07 8.67 -20.12
N ILE A 124 -0.13 8.48 -19.19
CA ILE A 124 -0.35 7.94 -17.85
C ILE A 124 -0.75 9.06 -16.89
N LYS A 125 -1.81 8.83 -16.12
CA LYS A 125 -2.31 9.80 -15.13
C LYS A 125 -1.90 9.37 -13.73
N LEU A 126 -0.92 10.07 -13.16
CA LEU A 126 -0.48 9.86 -11.78
C LEU A 126 -1.24 10.76 -10.80
N ARG A 127 -1.23 10.33 -9.53
CA ARG A 127 -1.74 11.06 -8.35
C ARG A 127 -0.81 10.85 -7.17
N LEU A 128 -0.40 11.93 -6.52
CA LEU A 128 0.39 11.84 -5.28
C LEU A 128 -0.54 11.47 -4.12
N GLY A 129 -0.25 10.33 -3.48
CA GLY A 129 -1.09 9.75 -2.44
C GLY A 129 -0.69 10.11 -1.01
N ASN A 130 0.58 10.44 -0.78
CA ASN A 130 1.11 10.89 0.50
C ASN A 130 2.42 11.67 0.29
N GLY A 131 2.95 12.24 1.37
CA GLY A 131 4.27 12.86 1.43
C GLY A 131 4.76 12.86 2.87
N PHE A 132 5.42 13.94 3.28
CA PHE A 132 5.92 14.12 4.63
C PHE A 132 4.86 13.85 5.70
N ARG A 133 5.26 13.09 6.71
CA ARG A 133 4.45 12.80 7.90
C ARG A 133 5.27 13.03 9.16
N SER A 134 4.79 13.89 10.06
CA SER A 134 5.44 14.10 11.34
C SER A 134 5.50 12.82 12.18
N GLY A 135 6.51 12.69 13.03
CA GLY A 135 6.62 11.59 13.98
C GLY A 135 5.42 11.52 14.93
N SER A 136 4.89 12.67 15.35
CA SER A 136 3.68 12.76 16.19
C SER A 136 2.44 12.16 15.51
N TYR A 137 2.21 12.45 14.23
CA TYR A 137 1.07 11.89 13.50
C TYR A 137 1.28 10.39 13.23
N GLN A 138 2.50 9.97 12.90
CA GLN A 138 2.83 8.55 12.76
C GLN A 138 2.60 7.78 14.07
N GLY A 139 2.90 8.37 15.23
CA GLY A 139 2.61 7.80 16.55
C GLY A 139 1.11 7.57 16.78
N GLN A 140 0.26 8.53 16.36
CA GLN A 140 -1.20 8.38 16.45
C GLN A 140 -1.69 7.24 15.54
N LEU A 141 -1.19 7.14 14.31
CA LEU A 141 -1.53 6.05 13.38
C LEU A 141 -1.07 4.69 13.92
N TYR A 142 0.10 4.63 14.54
CA TYR A 142 0.59 3.43 15.20
C TYR A 142 -0.35 3.01 16.34
N GLN A 143 -0.70 3.92 17.25
CA GLN A 143 -1.59 3.60 18.37
C GLN A 143 -2.98 3.16 17.89
N ALA A 144 -3.57 3.89 16.94
CA ALA A 144 -4.85 3.50 16.35
C ALA A 144 -4.80 2.11 15.70
N SER A 145 -3.66 1.74 15.11
CA SER A 145 -3.45 0.39 14.59
C SER A 145 -3.33 -0.65 15.71
N VAL A 146 -2.59 -0.36 16.79
CA VAL A 146 -2.49 -1.25 17.97
C VAL A 146 -3.87 -1.54 18.53
N ASP A 147 -4.70 -0.51 18.72
CA ASP A 147 -6.05 -0.66 19.26
C ASP A 147 -6.95 -1.52 18.36
N ARG A 148 -6.72 -1.48 17.03
CA ARG A 148 -7.52 -2.20 16.04
C ARG A 148 -7.09 -3.66 15.82
N ILE A 149 -5.79 -3.92 15.72
CA ILE A 149 -5.24 -5.22 15.27
C ILE A 149 -4.20 -5.82 16.22
N GLY A 150 -3.96 -5.20 17.36
CA GLY A 150 -2.96 -5.60 18.34
C GLY A 150 -1.53 -5.20 17.97
N GLU A 151 -0.66 -5.18 18.98
CA GLU A 151 0.72 -4.72 18.83
C GLU A 151 1.55 -5.61 17.90
N THR A 152 1.46 -6.94 18.05
CA THR A 152 2.23 -7.91 17.24
C THR A 152 1.96 -7.75 15.74
N SER A 153 0.70 -7.57 15.35
CA SER A 153 0.33 -7.35 13.94
C SER A 153 0.75 -5.96 13.48
N THR A 154 0.55 -4.94 14.32
CA THR A 154 0.93 -3.56 14.01
C THR A 154 2.42 -3.42 13.77
N ASN A 155 3.27 -4.07 14.57
CA ASN A 155 4.73 -4.05 14.39
C ASN A 155 5.21 -4.63 13.05
N LYS A 156 4.35 -5.35 12.32
CA LYS A 156 4.64 -5.86 10.97
C LYS A 156 4.32 -4.84 9.88
N THR A 157 3.31 -4.00 10.06
CA THR A 157 2.74 -3.17 8.99
C THR A 157 2.87 -1.67 9.21
N THR A 158 3.03 -1.23 10.46
CA THR A 158 2.95 0.18 10.83
C THR A 158 4.20 0.58 11.60
N ALA A 159 4.93 1.57 11.08
CA ALA A 159 6.08 2.11 11.76
C ALA A 159 5.68 2.87 13.03
N LYS A 160 6.51 2.75 14.08
CA LYS A 160 6.46 3.64 15.25
C LYS A 160 6.94 5.05 14.86
N ALA A 161 6.67 6.04 15.70
CA ALA A 161 7.22 7.39 15.54
C ALA A 161 8.75 7.34 15.43
N GLY A 162 9.34 8.13 14.52
CA GLY A 162 10.78 8.10 14.24
C GLY A 162 11.25 6.96 13.34
N TYR A 163 10.42 5.97 13.02
CA TYR A 163 10.80 4.79 12.22
C TYR A 163 10.14 4.74 10.84
N SER A 164 9.47 5.81 10.41
CA SER A 164 8.82 5.90 9.11
C SER A 164 9.65 6.78 8.18
N GLU A 165 9.98 6.26 6.99
CA GLU A 165 10.64 7.03 5.94
C GLU A 165 9.84 8.27 5.52
N LEU A 166 8.51 8.26 5.67
CA LEU A 166 7.68 9.43 5.41
C LEU A 166 8.02 10.62 6.32
N GLN A 167 8.68 10.41 7.46
CA GLN A 167 9.18 11.52 8.28
C GLN A 167 10.40 12.21 7.68
N THR A 168 11.10 11.58 6.74
CA THR A 168 12.24 12.19 6.03
C THR A 168 11.78 13.22 4.99
N GLY A 169 10.53 13.11 4.51
CA GLY A 169 10.01 13.93 3.41
C GLY A 169 10.63 13.62 2.05
N LEU A 170 11.40 12.52 1.93
CA LEU A 170 11.94 12.00 0.68
C LEU A 170 10.94 11.09 -0.04
#